data_AF-A0A5C4NLS1-F1
#
_entry.id   AF-A0A5C4NLS1-F1
#
_cell.length_a   1.000
_cell.length_b   1.000
_cell.length_c   1.000
_cell.angle_alpha   90.00
_cell.angle_beta   90.00
_cell.angle_gamma   90.00
#
_symmetry.space_group_name_H-M   'P 1'
#
loop_
_entity.id
_entity.type
_entity.pdbx_description
1 polymer ?
#
loop_
_entity_poly.entity_id
_entity_poly.type
_entity_poly.pdbx_seq_one_letter_code
_entity_poly.pdbx_strand_id
1 'polypeptide(L)'
;MIEEASVIDAVRRGYNELRSSSLEEIISYFAAVDADAALGHMNNIKGILFEEVYTTHLIEQGIEAAMFEATNHPLADIAIYEGSAVVGELQLKATDSASYIAATLQENPDVPLVVTSEVASSFKAGLVTDSGIENAVLEDAVQNTIFEEAISPFGAFTLIRWLMGIPF
;
A
#
# COMPACT_ATOMS: atom_id res chain seq x y z
N MET A 1 -8.19 6.11 10.61
CA MET A 1 -7.28 6.96 9.81
C MET A 1 -5.98 6.19 9.76
N ILE A 2 -5.36 6.07 8.58
CA ILE A 2 -4.06 5.40 8.46
C ILE A 2 -2.99 6.37 8.96
N GLU A 3 -2.09 5.90 9.81
CA GLU A 3 -1.01 6.70 10.36
C GLU A 3 0.09 6.94 9.32
N GLU A 4 0.68 8.14 9.32
CA GLU A 4 1.79 8.50 8.43
C GLU A 4 2.96 7.50 8.52
N ALA A 5 3.24 7.03 9.74
CA ALA A 5 4.29 6.04 9.99
C ALA A 5 4.09 4.74 9.20
N SER A 6 2.85 4.29 9.01
CA SER A 6 2.55 3.10 8.20
C SER A 6 2.85 3.33 6.72
N VAL A 7 2.61 4.53 6.21
CA VAL A 7 2.97 4.87 4.82
C VAL A 7 4.50 4.88 4.64
N ILE A 8 5.22 5.43 5.60
CA ILE A 8 6.69 5.46 5.60
C ILE A 8 7.26 4.03 5.65
N ASP A 9 6.68 3.16 6.48
CA ASP A 9 7.13 1.77 6.60
C ASP A 9 6.85 0.98 5.31
N ALA A 10 5.69 1.19 4.68
CA ALA A 10 5.38 0.61 3.37
C ALA A 10 6.39 1.04 2.29
N VAL A 11 6.82 2.32 2.28
CA VAL A 11 7.89 2.80 1.39
C VAL A 11 9.21 2.07 1.70
N ARG A 12 9.63 2.03 2.96
CA ARG A 12 10.89 1.38 3.34
C ARG A 12 10.93 -0.11 3.01
N ARG A 13 9.78 -0.76 3.00
CA ARG A 13 9.62 -2.16 2.59
C ARG A 13 9.67 -2.33 1.08
N GLY A 14 9.07 -1.41 0.31
CA GLY A 14 9.02 -1.48 -1.15
C GLY A 14 10.27 -1.01 -1.87
N TYR A 15 11.09 -0.18 -1.22
CA TYR A 15 12.23 0.51 -1.83
C TYR A 15 13.49 0.33 -0.97
N ASN A 16 14.34 -0.63 -1.36
CA ASN A 16 15.55 -0.99 -0.61
C ASN A 16 16.49 0.21 -0.37
N GLU A 17 16.59 1.11 -1.33
CA GLU A 17 17.38 2.33 -1.26
C GLU A 17 16.84 3.36 -0.27
N LEU A 18 15.55 3.29 0.07
CA LEU A 18 14.88 4.20 1.01
C LEU A 18 14.72 3.61 2.41
N ARG A 19 15.18 2.36 2.64
CA ARG A 19 14.93 1.59 3.88
C ARG A 19 15.33 2.30 5.17
N SER A 20 16.31 3.19 5.12
CA SER A 20 16.78 3.98 6.28
C SER A 20 16.65 5.49 6.08
N SER A 21 15.94 5.90 5.03
CA SER A 21 15.74 7.31 4.70
C SER A 21 14.76 7.99 5.65
N SER A 22 14.96 9.29 5.86
CA SER A 22 13.99 10.14 6.52
C SER A 22 12.76 10.38 5.63
N LEU A 23 11.66 10.89 6.21
CA LEU A 23 10.50 11.29 5.44
C LEU A 23 10.85 12.35 4.37
N GLU A 24 11.67 13.34 4.72
CA GLU A 24 12.12 14.39 3.80
C GLU A 24 12.88 13.82 2.59
N GLU A 25 13.75 12.83 2.82
CA GLU A 25 14.50 12.15 1.76
C GLU A 25 13.57 11.31 0.87
N ILE A 26 12.58 10.63 1.47
CA ILE A 26 11.57 9.87 0.74
C ILE A 26 10.73 10.80 -0.15
N ILE A 27 10.22 11.91 0.38
CA ILE A 27 9.44 12.89 -0.39
C ILE A 27 10.30 13.45 -1.53
N SER A 28 11.55 13.83 -1.25
CA SER A 28 12.48 14.34 -2.26
C SER A 28 12.74 13.33 -3.39
N TYR A 29 12.86 12.04 -3.05
CA TYR A 29 12.99 10.96 -4.03
C TYR A 29 11.78 10.92 -4.96
N PHE A 30 10.56 10.85 -4.42
CA PHE A 30 9.35 10.74 -5.25
C PHE A 30 8.99 12.03 -5.99
N ALA A 31 9.41 13.19 -5.48
CA ALA A 31 9.28 14.46 -6.20
C ALA A 31 10.17 14.54 -7.46
N ALA A 32 11.25 13.75 -7.53
CA ALA A 32 12.14 13.66 -8.68
C ALA A 32 11.72 12.60 -9.72
N VAL A 33 10.72 11.79 -9.39
CA VAL A 33 10.18 10.76 -10.30
C VAL A 33 9.31 11.40 -11.38
N ASP A 34 9.40 10.88 -12.60
CA ASP A 34 8.57 11.32 -13.72
C ASP A 34 7.08 11.12 -13.42
N ALA A 35 6.24 12.09 -13.82
CA ALA A 35 4.79 12.03 -13.59
C ALA A 35 4.14 10.74 -14.13
N ASP A 36 4.65 10.23 -15.27
CA ASP A 36 4.18 8.99 -15.88
C ASP A 36 4.50 7.74 -15.03
N ALA A 37 5.54 7.80 -14.19
CA ALA A 37 5.93 6.74 -13.26
C ALA A 37 5.28 6.88 -11.88
N ALA A 38 4.89 8.09 -11.47
CA ALA A 38 4.32 8.37 -10.16
C ALA A 38 3.12 7.48 -9.81
N LEU A 39 2.22 7.24 -10.77
CA LEU A 39 1.06 6.35 -10.57
C LEU A 39 1.48 4.90 -10.27
N GLY A 40 2.56 4.42 -10.90
CA GLY A 40 3.10 3.09 -10.62
C GLY A 40 3.65 2.99 -9.19
N HIS A 41 4.40 4.00 -8.75
CA HIS A 41 4.91 4.08 -7.38
C HIS A 41 3.81 4.19 -6.34
N MET A 42 2.80 5.03 -6.60
CA MET A 42 1.58 5.15 -5.78
C MET A 42 0.92 3.78 -5.58
N ASN A 43 0.65 3.06 -6.67
CA ASN A 43 0.01 1.75 -6.59
C ASN A 43 0.87 0.71 -5.87
N ASN A 44 2.19 0.74 -6.04
CA ASN A 44 3.10 -0.15 -5.33
C ASN A 44 3.07 0.11 -3.81
N ILE A 45 3.21 1.36 -3.39
CA ILE A 45 3.16 1.74 -1.96
C ILE A 45 1.78 1.39 -1.39
N LYS A 46 0.71 1.67 -2.12
CA LYS A 46 -0.66 1.35 -1.74
C LYS A 46 -0.86 -0.15 -1.49
N GLY A 47 -0.31 -1.01 -2.34
CA GLY A 47 -0.37 -2.46 -2.18
C GLY A 47 0.30 -2.92 -0.89
N ILE A 48 1.54 -2.47 -0.65
CA ILE A 48 2.30 -2.82 0.56
C ILE A 48 1.60 -2.30 1.83
N LEU A 49 1.12 -1.06 1.79
CA LEU A 49 0.38 -0.45 2.90
C LEU A 49 -0.89 -1.25 3.22
N PHE A 50 -1.60 -1.73 2.21
CA PHE A 50 -2.78 -2.57 2.42
C PHE A 50 -2.45 -3.88 3.13
N GLU A 51 -1.34 -4.52 2.78
CA GLU A 51 -0.86 -5.73 3.44
C GLU A 51 -0.51 -5.48 4.91
N GLU A 52 0.17 -4.37 5.22
CA GLU A 52 0.53 -3.98 6.59
C GLU A 52 -0.71 -3.67 7.45
N VAL A 53 -1.64 -2.87 6.91
CA VAL A 53 -2.86 -2.48 7.63
C VAL A 53 -3.74 -3.71 7.90
N TYR A 54 -3.94 -4.57 6.90
CA TYR A 54 -4.77 -5.77 7.08
C TYR A 54 -4.12 -6.79 8.03
N THR A 55 -2.80 -6.95 7.98
CA THR A 55 -2.06 -7.80 8.94
C THR A 55 -2.25 -7.28 10.37
N THR A 56 -2.12 -5.96 10.56
CA THR A 56 -2.37 -5.31 11.86
C THR A 56 -3.79 -5.58 12.35
N HIS A 57 -4.80 -5.41 11.50
CA HIS A 57 -6.19 -5.70 11.86
C HIS A 57 -6.41 -7.16 12.30
N LEU A 58 -5.79 -8.13 11.62
CA LEU A 58 -5.87 -9.54 12.03
C LEU A 58 -5.24 -9.75 13.42
N ILE A 59 -4.07 -9.17 13.67
CA ILE A 59 -3.37 -9.26 14.96
C ILE A 59 -4.21 -8.63 16.08
N GLU A 60 -4.81 -7.47 15.83
CA GLU A 60 -5.71 -6.79 16.79
C GLU A 60 -6.96 -7.61 17.11
N GLN A 61 -7.39 -8.47 16.18
CA GLN A 61 -8.47 -9.43 16.36
C GLN A 61 -8.01 -10.75 17.02
N GLY A 62 -6.73 -10.86 17.38
CA GLY A 62 -6.14 -12.05 18.02
C GLY A 62 -5.79 -13.17 17.05
N ILE A 63 -5.70 -12.88 15.74
CA ILE A 63 -5.26 -13.82 14.71
C ILE A 63 -3.76 -13.63 14.52
N GLU A 64 -2.97 -14.69 14.74
CA GLU A 64 -1.53 -14.67 14.47
C GLU A 64 -1.32 -14.59 12.95
N ALA A 65 -0.80 -13.46 12.47
CA ALA A 65 -0.55 -13.21 11.05
C ALA A 65 0.79 -12.52 10.84
N ALA A 66 1.45 -12.78 9.71
CA ALA A 66 2.66 -12.08 9.31
C ALA A 66 2.75 -11.95 7.79
N MET A 67 3.31 -10.83 7.33
CA MET A 67 3.69 -10.64 5.93
C MET A 67 4.94 -11.45 5.60
N PHE A 68 5.03 -12.02 4.41
CA PHE A 68 6.23 -12.73 3.97
C PHE A 68 7.43 -11.78 3.81
N GLU A 69 8.60 -12.12 4.37
CA GLU A 69 9.80 -11.25 4.33
C GLU A 69 10.37 -11.05 2.92
N ALA A 70 10.22 -12.06 2.06
CA ALA A 70 10.55 -11.93 0.65
C ALA A 70 9.27 -11.54 -0.12
N THR A 71 9.31 -10.43 -0.84
CA THR A 71 8.27 -9.99 -1.79
C THR A 71 8.08 -10.93 -3.00
N ASN A 72 8.77 -12.09 -3.01
CA ASN A 72 8.73 -13.12 -4.04
C ASN A 72 8.12 -14.44 -3.54
N HIS A 73 7.25 -14.43 -2.53
CA HIS A 73 6.35 -15.58 -2.33
C HIS A 73 5.34 -15.59 -3.49
N PRO A 74 5.23 -16.66 -4.28
CA PRO A 74 4.79 -16.56 -5.67
C PRO A 74 3.34 -16.08 -5.86
N LEU A 75 2.49 -16.18 -4.83
CA LEU A 75 1.05 -15.89 -4.96
C LEU A 75 0.40 -15.24 -3.72
N ALA A 76 1.01 -15.33 -2.54
CA ALA A 76 0.41 -14.89 -1.29
C ALA A 76 1.25 -13.81 -0.62
N ASP A 77 0.57 -12.86 0.01
CA ASP A 77 1.17 -11.66 0.59
C ASP A 77 1.31 -11.80 2.12
N ILE A 78 0.37 -12.51 2.76
CA ILE A 78 0.37 -12.76 4.21
C ILE A 78 0.10 -14.23 4.55
N ALA A 79 0.67 -14.68 5.67
CA ALA A 79 0.44 -16.00 6.26
C ALA A 79 -0.30 -15.88 7.60
N ILE A 80 -1.18 -16.84 7.85
CA ILE A 80 -1.88 -17.05 9.12
C ILE A 80 -1.26 -18.23 9.85
N TYR A 81 -1.06 -18.09 11.15
CA TYR A 81 -0.37 -19.04 11.99
C TYR A 81 -1.27 -19.61 13.09
N GLU A 82 -1.00 -20.87 13.44
CA GLU A 82 -1.37 -21.45 14.73
C GLU A 82 -0.08 -21.93 15.41
N GLY A 83 0.49 -21.09 16.28
CA GLY A 83 1.80 -21.33 16.86
C GLY A 83 2.90 -21.25 15.80
N SER A 84 3.62 -22.35 15.57
CA SER A 84 4.70 -22.37 14.57
C SER A 84 4.27 -22.86 13.18
N ALA A 85 3.00 -23.23 13.00
CA ALA A 85 2.49 -23.80 11.75
C ALA A 85 1.76 -22.73 10.93
N VAL A 86 2.05 -22.65 9.63
CA VAL A 86 1.24 -21.88 8.67
C VAL A 86 -0.04 -22.68 8.40
N VAL A 87 -1.19 -22.08 8.68
CA VAL A 87 -2.52 -22.68 8.50
C VAL A 87 -3.33 -22.01 7.38
N GLY A 88 -2.86 -20.87 6.89
CA GLY A 88 -3.48 -20.17 5.77
C GLY A 88 -2.51 -19.20 5.11
N GLU A 89 -2.71 -18.97 3.82
CA GLU A 89 -2.00 -17.97 3.03
C GLU A 89 -3.05 -17.15 2.28
N LEU A 90 -2.89 -15.83 2.27
CA LEU A 90 -3.87 -14.91 1.68
C LEU A 90 -3.17 -14.03 0.64
N GLN A 91 -3.84 -13.83 -0.48
CA GLN A 91 -3.47 -12.81 -1.47
C GLN A 91 -4.31 -11.56 -1.22
N LEU A 92 -3.69 -10.39 -1.30
CA LEU A 92 -4.29 -9.08 -1.06
C LEU A 92 -4.22 -8.23 -2.31
N LYS A 93 -5.32 -7.56 -2.67
CA LYS A 93 -5.35 -6.57 -3.75
C LYS A 93 -6.02 -5.27 -3.34
N ALA A 94 -5.22 -4.20 -3.31
CA ALA A 94 -5.66 -2.83 -3.06
C ALA A 94 -6.15 -2.16 -4.36
N THR A 95 -7.40 -2.41 -4.74
CA THR A 95 -7.99 -1.86 -5.97
C THR A 95 -9.51 -1.78 -5.88
N ASP A 96 -10.09 -0.80 -6.57
CA ASP A 96 -11.52 -0.68 -6.82
C ASP A 96 -11.98 -1.39 -8.12
N SER A 97 -11.06 -2.01 -8.87
CA SER A 97 -11.34 -2.61 -10.17
C SER A 97 -11.89 -4.03 -10.07
N ALA A 98 -13.21 -4.17 -10.18
CA ALA A 98 -13.86 -5.48 -10.21
C ALA A 98 -13.37 -6.36 -11.37
N SER A 99 -13.06 -5.78 -12.53
CA SER A 99 -12.49 -6.54 -13.66
C SER A 99 -11.11 -7.11 -13.35
N TYR A 100 -10.28 -6.37 -12.62
CA TYR A 100 -8.96 -6.84 -12.22
C TYR A 100 -9.08 -8.00 -11.23
N ILE A 101 -9.93 -7.87 -10.19
CA ILE A 101 -10.20 -8.94 -9.24
C ILE A 101 -10.77 -10.19 -9.93
N ALA A 102 -11.68 -10.03 -10.88
CA ALA A 102 -12.22 -11.16 -11.65
C ALA A 102 -11.16 -11.89 -12.46
N ALA A 103 -10.17 -11.17 -13.03
CA ALA A 103 -9.04 -11.78 -13.71
C ALA A 103 -8.13 -12.52 -12.72
N THR A 104 -7.81 -11.91 -11.56
CA THR A 104 -7.01 -12.55 -10.51
C THR A 104 -7.63 -13.86 -10.01
N LEU A 105 -8.95 -13.90 -9.82
CA LEU A 105 -9.66 -15.13 -9.43
C LEU A 105 -9.61 -16.23 -10.51
N GLN A 106 -9.52 -15.86 -11.79
CA GLN A 106 -9.36 -16.84 -12.88
C GLN A 106 -7.94 -17.39 -12.94
N GLU A 107 -6.94 -16.55 -12.64
CA GLU A 107 -5.53 -16.92 -12.64
C GLU A 107 -5.18 -17.78 -11.42
N ASN A 108 -5.70 -17.43 -10.25
CA ASN A 108 -5.38 -18.06 -8.96
C ASN A 108 -6.64 -18.48 -8.18
N PRO A 109 -7.44 -19.43 -8.69
CA PRO A 109 -8.73 -19.79 -8.08
C PRO A 109 -8.61 -20.45 -6.70
N ASP A 110 -7.45 -21.02 -6.38
CA ASP A 110 -7.22 -21.78 -5.14
C ASP A 110 -6.61 -20.93 -4.01
N VAL A 111 -6.27 -19.66 -4.28
CA VAL A 111 -5.67 -18.75 -3.29
C VAL A 111 -6.76 -17.84 -2.74
N PRO A 112 -7.04 -17.86 -1.41
CA PRO A 112 -7.99 -16.95 -0.82
C PRO A 112 -7.60 -15.49 -1.07
N LEU A 113 -8.53 -14.71 -1.62
CA LEU A 113 -8.29 -13.34 -2.05
C LEU A 113 -9.00 -12.35 -1.13
N VAL A 114 -8.24 -11.44 -0.55
CA VAL A 114 -8.70 -10.32 0.28
C VAL A 114 -8.63 -9.04 -0.55
N VAL A 115 -9.70 -8.25 -0.56
CA VAL A 115 -9.82 -7.06 -1.42
C VAL A 115 -10.40 -5.87 -0.66
N THR A 116 -10.34 -4.68 -1.24
CA THR A 116 -10.94 -3.48 -0.63
C THR A 116 -12.47 -3.59 -0.57
N SER A 117 -13.08 -2.89 0.39
CA SER A 117 -14.51 -3.05 0.66
C SER A 117 -15.42 -2.68 -0.51
N GLU A 118 -15.05 -1.67 -1.30
CA GLU A 118 -15.85 -1.23 -2.44
C GLU A 118 -15.92 -2.32 -3.50
N VAL A 119 -14.78 -2.95 -3.81
CA VAL A 119 -14.72 -3.99 -4.84
C VAL A 119 -15.30 -5.31 -4.33
N ALA A 120 -15.14 -5.64 -3.03
CA ALA A 120 -15.72 -6.83 -2.43
C ALA A 120 -17.25 -6.90 -2.62
N SER A 121 -17.93 -5.75 -2.51
CA SER A 121 -19.38 -5.62 -2.68
C SER A 121 -19.89 -6.03 -4.07
N SER A 122 -19.00 -6.06 -5.08
CA SER A 122 -19.33 -6.46 -6.46
C SER A 122 -19.29 -7.98 -6.68
N PHE A 123 -18.85 -8.76 -5.68
CA PHE A 123 -18.71 -10.21 -5.78
C PHE A 123 -19.72 -10.95 -4.89
N LYS A 124 -20.00 -12.20 -5.25
CA LYS A 124 -20.82 -13.08 -4.41
C LYS A 124 -20.05 -13.43 -3.14
N ALA A 125 -20.79 -13.55 -2.03
CA ALA A 125 -20.23 -14.00 -0.75
C ALA A 125 -19.43 -15.30 -0.91
N GLY A 126 -18.23 -15.32 -0.33
CA GLY A 126 -17.32 -16.47 -0.37
C GLY A 126 -16.39 -16.55 -1.58
N LEU A 127 -16.50 -15.66 -2.57
CA LEU A 127 -15.51 -15.58 -3.66
C LEU A 127 -14.29 -14.75 -3.29
N VAL A 128 -14.51 -13.68 -2.53
CA VAL A 128 -13.46 -12.80 -2.00
C VAL A 128 -13.80 -12.47 -0.55
N THR A 129 -12.77 -12.12 0.21
CA THR A 129 -12.88 -11.59 1.56
C THR A 129 -12.84 -10.07 1.50
N ASP A 130 -13.85 -9.43 2.10
CA ASP A 130 -13.83 -7.99 2.34
C ASP A 130 -12.84 -7.69 3.48
N SER A 131 -11.84 -6.85 3.18
CA SER A 131 -10.84 -6.41 4.17
C SER A 131 -11.39 -5.45 5.23
N GLY A 132 -12.53 -4.80 4.98
CA GLY A 132 -13.01 -3.66 5.74
C GLY A 132 -12.24 -2.36 5.49
N ILE A 133 -11.36 -2.32 4.49
CA ILE A 133 -10.52 -1.18 4.13
C ILE A 133 -10.91 -0.68 2.73
N GLU A 134 -11.16 0.60 2.60
CA GLU A 134 -11.49 1.26 1.34
C GLU A 134 -10.22 1.57 0.52
N ASN A 135 -10.27 1.40 -0.81
CA ASN A 135 -9.18 1.78 -1.72
C ASN A 135 -8.86 3.28 -1.60
N ALA A 136 -9.90 4.12 -1.50
CA ALA A 136 -9.73 5.57 -1.39
C ALA A 136 -8.97 5.97 -0.12
N VAL A 137 -9.21 5.28 1.01
CA VAL A 137 -8.51 5.55 2.28
C VAL A 137 -7.01 5.27 2.17
N LEU A 138 -6.64 4.20 1.46
CA LEU A 138 -5.23 3.87 1.22
C LEU A 138 -4.59 4.88 0.24
N GLU A 139 -5.31 5.25 -0.81
CA GLU A 139 -4.85 6.20 -1.82
C GLU A 139 -4.63 7.59 -1.22
N ASP A 140 -5.59 8.09 -0.44
CA ASP A 140 -5.48 9.37 0.27
C ASP A 140 -4.30 9.36 1.26
N ALA A 141 -4.09 8.27 1.99
CA ALA A 141 -2.97 8.16 2.92
C ALA A 141 -1.62 8.30 2.20
N VAL A 142 -1.42 7.56 1.10
CA VAL A 142 -0.17 7.62 0.35
C VAL A 142 -0.01 8.98 -0.35
N GLN A 143 -1.07 9.51 -0.94
CA GLN A 143 -1.07 10.81 -1.60
C GLN A 143 -0.69 11.93 -0.62
N ASN A 144 -1.30 11.97 0.56
CA ASN A 144 -1.09 13.02 1.55
C ASN A 144 0.32 12.95 2.16
N THR A 145 0.84 11.75 2.43
CA THR A 145 2.16 11.60 3.06
C THR A 145 3.32 11.78 2.08
N ILE A 146 3.21 11.28 0.85
CA ILE A 146 4.35 11.18 -0.07
C ILE A 146 4.30 12.19 -1.21
N PHE A 147 3.09 12.52 -1.69
CA PHE A 147 2.92 13.23 -2.96
C PHE A 147 2.25 14.61 -2.82
N GLU A 148 1.79 15.01 -1.62
CA GLU A 148 1.10 16.29 -1.38
C GLU A 148 2.03 17.51 -1.42
N GLU A 149 3.31 17.34 -1.06
CA GLU A 149 4.30 18.42 -1.17
C GLU A 149 4.61 18.84 -2.62
N ALA A 150 4.14 18.08 -3.62
CA ALA A 150 4.23 18.48 -5.03
C ALA A 150 3.14 19.51 -5.46
N ILE A 151 2.11 19.79 -4.64
CA ILE A 151 0.96 20.61 -5.03
C ILE A 151 0.59 21.70 -3.98
N SER A 152 1.47 22.02 -3.04
CA SER A 152 1.25 23.16 -2.15
C SER A 152 1.97 24.42 -2.69
N PRO A 153 1.29 25.56 -2.94
CA PRO A 153 1.92 26.80 -3.40
C PRO A 153 2.90 27.42 -2.37
N PHE A 154 3.08 26.77 -1.22
CA PHE A 154 4.02 27.14 -0.15
C PHE A 154 4.91 25.99 0.33
N GLY A 155 5.02 24.88 -0.43
CA GLY A 155 5.92 23.76 -0.06
C GLY A 155 7.40 24.15 0.00
N ALA A 156 8.24 23.32 0.62
CA ALA A 156 9.66 23.58 0.89
C ALA A 156 10.47 24.09 -0.33
N PHE A 157 10.07 23.71 -1.55
CA PHE A 157 10.64 24.24 -2.80
C PHE A 157 10.40 25.75 -3.00
N THR A 158 9.28 26.29 -2.52
CA THR A 158 8.97 27.72 -2.55
C THR A 158 9.85 28.49 -1.57
N LEU A 159 10.08 27.93 -0.37
CA LEU A 159 11.03 28.49 0.60
C LEU A 159 12.46 28.45 0.06
N ILE A 160 12.87 27.34 -0.55
CA ILE A 160 14.20 27.18 -1.17
C ILE A 160 14.37 28.13 -2.36
N ARG A 161 13.37 28.28 -3.25
CA ARG A 161 13.43 29.25 -4.38
C ARG A 161 13.41 30.69 -3.92
N TRP A 162 12.68 31.03 -2.85
CA TRP A 162 12.70 32.34 -2.22
C TRP A 162 14.07 32.64 -1.61
N LEU A 163 14.67 31.67 -0.91
CA LEU A 163 16.02 31.78 -0.34
C LEU A 163 17.09 31.92 -1.42
N MET A 164 16.91 31.28 -2.58
CA MET A 164 17.81 31.34 -3.74
C MET A 164 17.48 32.46 -4.74
N GLY A 165 16.46 33.30 -4.48
CA GLY A 165 16.15 34.47 -5.30
C GLY A 165 15.68 34.18 -6.73
N ILE A 166 15.08 33.02 -6.98
CA ILE A 166 14.58 32.65 -8.31
C ILE A 166 13.13 33.18 -8.47
N PRO A 167 12.83 34.07 -9.45
CA PRO A 167 11.49 34.62 -9.64
C PRO A 167 10.49 33.56 -10.17
N PHE A 168 9.20 33.83 -9.95
CA PHE A 168 8.06 32.98 -10.30
C PHE A 168 7.95 32.69 -11.79
#